data_AF-A0A435VHF1-F1
#
_entry.id   AF-A0A435VHF1-F1
#
_cell.length_a   1.000
_cell.length_b   1.000
_cell.length_c   1.000
_cell.angle_alpha   90.00
_cell.angle_beta   90.00
_cell.angle_gamma   90.00
#
_symmetry.space_group_name_H-M   'P 1'
#
loop_
_entity.id
_entity.type
_entity.pdbx_description
1 polymer ?
#
loop_
_entity_poly.entity_id
_entity_poly.type
_entity_poly.pdbx_seq_one_letter_code
_entity_poly.pdbx_strand_id
1 'polypeptide(L)'
;MQRIEISDADYERLKALAEPFVDTPATVIGRLLDRYSGHSDQKKGTEANPLPMMFTEIPPLTHAKFLDGNLDGKSPEKKAWDAFLVVALNAALEKLNDLDELRKVSGANLKNGRKEDEGYKYLAEKKYSYQGVSAEDAMKIVQRLCKYFDWRCDLEFEWRDKEDAFFPGKRAHIHLYGSFVNGGIS
;
A
#
# COMPACT_ATOMS: atom_id res chain seq x y z
N MET A 1 -21.02 3.41 27.50
CA MET A 1 -19.85 2.53 27.66
C MET A 1 -19.92 1.51 26.53
N GLN A 2 -19.00 1.56 25.56
CA GLN A 2 -18.92 0.53 24.52
C GLN A 2 -18.08 -0.62 25.08
N ARG A 3 -18.55 -1.86 24.88
CA ARG A 3 -17.83 -3.06 25.30
C ARG A 3 -17.13 -3.64 24.08
N ILE A 4 -15.83 -3.86 24.18
CA ILE A 4 -15.02 -4.45 23.12
C ILE A 4 -14.54 -5.80 23.64
N GLU A 5 -14.71 -6.84 22.84
CA GLU A 5 -14.16 -8.17 23.11
C GLU A 5 -12.81 -8.28 22.41
N ILE A 6 -11.80 -8.75 23.13
CA ILE A 6 -10.46 -8.99 22.61
C ILE A 6 -10.09 -10.44 22.92
N SER A 7 -9.27 -11.03 22.05
CA SER A 7 -8.79 -12.39 22.26
C SER A 7 -7.86 -12.46 23.48
N ASP A 8 -7.81 -13.60 24.17
CA ASP A 8 -6.89 -13.82 25.30
C ASP A 8 -5.42 -13.63 24.88
N ALA A 9 -5.09 -13.99 23.64
CA ALA A 9 -3.75 -13.81 23.08
C ALA A 9 -3.35 -12.33 22.95
N ASP A 10 -4.29 -11.47 22.53
CA ASP A 10 -4.05 -10.03 22.43
C ASP A 10 -4.06 -9.36 23.80
N TYR A 11 -4.84 -9.88 24.75
CA TYR A 11 -4.81 -9.44 26.14
C TYR A 11 -3.44 -9.68 26.79
N GLU A 12 -2.84 -10.85 26.59
CA GLU A 12 -1.49 -11.14 27.11
C GLU A 12 -0.41 -10.26 26.46
N ARG A 13 -0.55 -9.93 25.17
CA ARG A 13 0.36 -8.97 24.50
C ARG A 13 0.25 -7.57 25.10
N LEU A 14 -0.97 -7.11 25.38
CA LEU A 14 -1.18 -5.81 26.04
C LEU A 14 -0.57 -5.79 27.45
N LYS A 15 -0.67 -6.90 28.18
CA LYS A 15 -0.08 -7.06 29.50
C LYS A 15 1.45 -7.07 29.48
N ALA A 16 2.06 -7.66 28.45
CA ALA A 16 3.52 -7.64 28.25
C ALA A 16 4.07 -6.23 27.97
N LEU A 17 3.22 -5.33 27.46
CA LEU A 17 3.55 -3.92 27.19
C LEU A 17 3.16 -2.97 28.35
N ALA A 18 2.59 -3.50 29.43
CA ALA A 18 2.15 -2.73 30.59
C ALA A 18 3.25 -2.67 31.66
N GLU A 19 3.43 -1.52 32.31
CA GLU A 19 4.20 -1.46 33.56
C GLU A 19 3.34 -1.99 34.73
N PRO A 20 3.82 -2.99 35.50
CA PRO A 20 3.04 -3.58 36.58
C PRO A 20 2.57 -2.54 37.60
N PHE A 21 1.27 -2.61 37.98
CA PHE A 21 0.60 -1.76 38.97
C PHE A 21 0.40 -0.28 38.60
N VAL A 22 0.83 0.14 37.42
CA VAL A 22 0.65 1.51 36.91
C VAL A 22 -0.31 1.54 35.72
N ASP A 23 -0.21 0.55 34.84
CA ASP A 23 -0.98 0.50 33.59
C ASP A 23 -2.16 -0.48 33.64
N THR A 24 -3.31 -0.03 33.12
CA THR A 24 -4.42 -0.91 32.75
C THR A 24 -4.36 -1.18 31.24
N PRO A 25 -5.00 -2.25 30.73
CA PRO A 25 -5.07 -2.48 29.28
C PRO A 25 -5.59 -1.25 28.51
N ALA A 26 -6.49 -0.47 29.11
CA ALA A 26 -6.99 0.77 28.53
C ALA A 26 -5.91 1.87 28.42
N THR A 27 -5.02 2.00 29.41
CA THR A 27 -3.91 2.99 29.35
C THR A 27 -2.81 2.55 28.39
N VAL A 28 -2.57 1.24 28.26
CA VAL A 28 -1.65 0.70 27.24
C VAL A 28 -2.19 0.95 25.83
N ILE A 29 -3.49 0.69 25.60
CA ILE A 29 -4.15 1.00 24.33
C ILE A 29 -4.06 2.51 24.06
N GLY A 30 -4.38 3.35 25.06
CA GLY A 30 -4.24 4.81 24.95
C GLY A 30 -2.82 5.24 24.55
N ARG A 31 -1.79 4.75 25.23
CA ARG A 31 -0.38 5.04 24.92
C ARG A 31 0.05 4.55 23.54
N LEU A 32 -0.43 3.39 23.11
CA LEU A 32 -0.19 2.90 21.75
C LEU A 32 -0.85 3.82 20.72
N LEU A 33 -2.12 4.19 20.94
CA LEU A 33 -2.83 5.13 20.09
C LEU A 33 -2.13 6.49 20.05
N ASP A 34 -1.67 7.01 21.19
CA ASP A 34 -0.93 8.27 21.28
C ASP A 34 0.41 8.20 20.57
N ARG A 35 1.13 7.07 20.64
CA ARG A 35 2.41 6.87 19.93
C ARG A 35 2.24 6.82 18.41
N TYR A 36 1.14 6.22 17.95
CA TYR A 36 0.76 6.23 16.53
C TYR A 36 0.22 7.60 16.09
N SER A 37 -0.46 8.32 16.98
CA SER A 37 -1.00 9.66 16.71
C SER A 37 0.09 10.75 16.74
N GLY A 38 1.10 10.61 17.59
CA GLY A 38 2.18 11.58 17.79
C GLY A 38 3.19 11.71 16.65
N HIS A 39 3.09 10.88 15.60
CA HIS A 39 3.83 11.09 14.34
C HIS A 39 3.09 12.03 13.36
N SER A 40 1.92 12.54 13.73
CA SER A 40 1.14 13.49 12.92
C SER A 40 1.28 14.97 13.33
N ASP A 41 2.13 15.29 14.31
CA ASP A 41 2.28 16.67 14.80
C ASP A 41 3.50 17.40 14.26
N GLN A 42 3.32 18.04 13.09
CA GLN A 42 3.60 19.46 12.93
C GLN A 42 2.74 20.01 11.79
N LYS A 43 1.54 20.49 12.11
CA LYS A 43 0.98 21.77 11.63
C LYS A 43 -0.39 22.07 12.26
N LYS A 44 -0.45 23.23 12.92
CA LYS A 44 -1.65 23.91 13.44
C LYS A 44 -2.76 24.00 12.39
N GLY A 45 -4.00 23.71 12.80
CA GLY A 45 -5.22 24.07 12.08
C GLY A 45 -6.33 23.07 12.30
N THR A 46 -7.28 23.43 13.16
CA THR A 46 -8.42 22.64 13.61
C THR A 46 -9.42 22.33 12.49
N GLU A 47 -9.30 21.16 11.87
CA GLU A 47 -10.42 20.33 11.42
C GLU A 47 -10.02 18.90 11.76
N ALA A 48 -10.89 18.14 12.43
CA ALA A 48 -10.65 16.72 12.67
C ALA A 48 -10.47 16.06 11.30
N ASN A 49 -9.23 15.72 10.92
CA ASN A 49 -8.98 15.01 9.67
C ASN A 49 -9.85 13.74 9.71
N PRO A 50 -10.83 13.60 8.80
CA PRO A 50 -11.67 12.42 8.78
C PRO A 50 -10.75 11.21 8.63
N LEU A 51 -11.04 10.15 9.41
CA LEU A 51 -10.30 8.90 9.32
C LEU A 51 -10.22 8.48 7.84
N PRO A 52 -9.05 8.04 7.36
CA PRO A 52 -8.90 7.64 5.97
C PRO A 52 -9.87 6.50 5.66
N MET A 53 -10.46 6.55 4.48
CA MET A 53 -11.36 5.50 4.02
C MET A 53 -10.59 4.21 3.79
N MET A 54 -11.08 3.10 4.30
CA MET A 54 -10.40 1.80 4.19
C MET A 54 -10.99 1.00 3.03
N PHE A 55 -10.12 0.45 2.18
CA PHE A 55 -10.53 -0.40 1.05
C PHE A 55 -9.75 -1.73 1.06
N THR A 56 -10.44 -2.80 0.70
CA THR A 56 -9.87 -4.14 0.47
C THR A 56 -9.70 -4.47 -1.02
N GLU A 57 -10.23 -3.60 -1.89
CA GLU A 57 -10.11 -3.66 -3.35
C GLU A 57 -9.64 -2.30 -3.88
N ILE A 58 -9.17 -2.25 -5.12
CA ILE A 58 -8.70 -0.98 -5.71
C ILE A 58 -9.94 -0.16 -6.14
N PRO A 59 -10.22 1.00 -5.51
CA PRO A 59 -11.26 1.89 -5.98
C PRO A 59 -10.79 2.66 -7.22
N PRO A 60 -11.69 3.37 -7.93
CA PRO A 60 -11.29 4.30 -8.98
C PRO A 60 -10.24 5.31 -8.49
N LEU A 61 -9.13 5.42 -9.22
CA LEU A 61 -7.98 6.27 -8.84
C LEU A 61 -7.91 7.54 -9.70
N THR A 62 -9.02 7.92 -10.33
CA THR A 62 -9.13 9.15 -11.11
C THR A 62 -8.79 10.36 -10.23
N HIS A 63 -7.78 11.14 -10.64
CA HIS A 63 -7.22 12.25 -9.86
C HIS A 63 -6.67 11.88 -8.48
N ALA A 64 -6.31 10.62 -8.25
CA ALA A 64 -5.64 10.19 -7.03
C ALA A 64 -4.14 10.52 -7.03
N LYS A 65 -3.65 11.01 -5.89
CA LYS A 65 -2.25 11.23 -5.59
C LYS A 65 -1.78 10.18 -4.58
N PHE A 66 -0.73 9.47 -4.93
CA PHE A 66 -0.03 8.58 -4.01
C PHE A 66 0.61 9.34 -2.85
N LEU A 67 0.44 8.86 -1.63
CA LEU A 67 1.03 9.44 -0.42
C LEU A 67 2.14 8.55 0.14
N ASP A 68 1.86 7.27 0.32
CA ASP A 68 2.81 6.27 0.81
C ASP A 68 2.38 4.85 0.41
N GLY A 69 3.30 3.90 0.51
CA GLY A 69 2.99 2.50 0.28
C GLY A 69 4.12 1.55 0.63
N ASN A 70 3.73 0.32 0.91
CA ASN A 70 4.61 -0.79 1.22
C ASN A 70 4.16 -2.03 0.46
N LEU A 71 5.11 -2.74 -0.12
CA LEU A 71 4.91 -4.03 -0.75
C LEU A 71 5.92 -5.00 -0.17
N ASP A 72 5.44 -5.97 0.61
CA ASP A 72 6.28 -7.02 1.22
C ASP A 72 7.53 -6.46 1.93
N GLY A 73 7.37 -5.35 2.68
CA GLY A 73 8.45 -4.67 3.39
C GLY A 73 9.25 -3.65 2.55
N LYS A 74 8.95 -3.50 1.25
CA LYS A 74 9.63 -2.54 0.35
C LYS A 74 8.74 -1.32 0.09
N SER A 75 9.29 -0.12 0.28
CA SER A 75 8.60 1.15 0.04
C SER A 75 9.30 1.96 -1.06
N PRO A 76 8.56 2.79 -1.82
CA PRO A 76 9.16 3.59 -2.89
C PRO A 76 9.93 4.78 -2.32
N GLU A 77 11.05 5.12 -2.94
CA GLU A 77 11.84 6.29 -2.55
C GLU A 77 11.11 7.62 -2.81
N LYS A 78 10.17 7.60 -3.77
CA LYS A 78 9.41 8.77 -4.20
C LYS A 78 7.91 8.52 -4.00
N LYS A 79 7.21 9.57 -3.58
CA LYS A 79 5.75 9.57 -3.42
C LYS A 79 5.04 9.70 -4.78
N ALA A 80 5.14 8.66 -5.60
CA ALA A 80 4.56 8.60 -6.93
C ALA A 80 4.11 7.17 -7.27
N TRP A 81 2.96 7.04 -7.94
CA TRP A 81 2.44 5.75 -8.43
C TRP A 81 3.46 4.97 -9.26
N ASP A 82 4.18 5.68 -10.13
CA ASP A 82 5.20 5.12 -10.99
C ASP A 82 6.39 4.55 -10.19
N ALA A 83 6.79 5.21 -9.11
CA ALA A 83 7.85 4.71 -8.23
C ALA A 83 7.40 3.46 -7.48
N PHE A 84 6.14 3.41 -7.03
CA PHE A 84 5.58 2.22 -6.38
C PHE A 84 5.47 1.03 -7.36
N LEU A 85 5.06 1.28 -8.61
CA LEU A 85 5.08 0.27 -9.66
C LEU A 85 6.49 -0.30 -9.89
N VAL A 86 7.51 0.56 -9.94
CA VAL A 86 8.91 0.13 -10.09
C VAL A 86 9.36 -0.76 -8.93
N VAL A 87 8.98 -0.44 -7.69
CA VAL A 87 9.25 -1.30 -6.53
C VAL A 87 8.66 -2.70 -6.75
N ALA A 88 7.41 -2.78 -7.20
CA ALA A 88 6.74 -4.05 -7.45
C ALA A 88 7.40 -4.85 -8.58
N LEU A 89 7.73 -4.20 -9.70
CA LEU A 89 8.39 -4.85 -10.83
C LEU A 89 9.79 -5.34 -10.47
N ASN A 90 10.57 -4.55 -9.74
CA ASN A 90 11.92 -4.94 -9.31
C ASN A 90 11.88 -6.10 -8.31
N ALA A 91 10.96 -6.05 -7.34
CA ALA A 91 10.78 -7.14 -6.39
C ALA A 91 10.37 -8.45 -7.10
N ALA A 92 9.55 -8.36 -8.14
CA ALA A 92 9.11 -9.52 -8.90
C ALA A 92 10.21 -10.06 -9.80
N LEU A 93 10.98 -9.18 -10.45
CA LEU A 93 12.14 -9.55 -11.25
C LEU A 93 13.18 -10.29 -10.41
N GLU A 94 13.41 -9.86 -9.16
CA GLU A 94 14.33 -10.53 -8.24
C GLU A 94 13.90 -11.95 -7.89
N LYS A 95 12.59 -12.21 -7.81
CA LYS A 95 12.07 -13.56 -7.55
C LYS A 95 12.05 -14.45 -8.80
N LEU A 96 11.73 -13.90 -9.96
CA LEU A 96 11.62 -14.67 -11.22
C LEU A 96 12.95 -14.87 -11.92
N ASN A 97 13.85 -13.90 -11.81
CA ASN A 97 15.10 -13.80 -12.58
C ASN A 97 14.92 -13.93 -14.11
N ASP A 98 13.71 -13.58 -14.61
CA ASP A 98 13.35 -13.63 -16.02
C ASP A 98 12.42 -12.44 -16.35
N LEU A 99 12.86 -11.59 -17.27
CA LEU A 99 12.13 -10.39 -17.68
C LEU A 99 10.90 -10.71 -18.55
N ASP A 100 10.97 -11.76 -19.37
CA ASP A 100 9.85 -12.16 -20.21
C ASP A 100 8.76 -12.84 -19.38
N GLU A 101 9.14 -13.61 -18.36
CA GLU A 101 8.18 -14.12 -17.38
C GLU A 101 7.56 -12.98 -16.55
N LEU A 102 8.36 -12.01 -16.10
CA LEU A 102 7.85 -10.82 -15.45
C LEU A 102 6.81 -10.10 -16.31
N ARG A 103 7.08 -9.94 -17.62
CA ARG A 103 6.14 -9.32 -18.57
C ARG A 103 4.80 -10.05 -18.58
N LYS A 104 4.80 -11.38 -18.59
CA LYS A 104 3.57 -12.19 -18.60
C LYS A 104 2.78 -12.06 -17.30
N VAL A 105 3.44 -12.21 -16.14
CA VAL A 105 2.74 -12.24 -14.83
C VAL A 105 2.24 -10.85 -14.43
N SER A 106 2.99 -9.80 -14.75
CA SER A 106 2.58 -8.41 -14.47
C SER A 106 1.55 -7.90 -15.48
N GLY A 107 1.66 -8.33 -16.74
CA GLY A 107 0.98 -7.72 -17.88
C GLY A 107 1.47 -6.30 -18.19
N ALA A 108 2.63 -5.91 -17.67
CA ALA A 108 3.25 -4.62 -17.95
C ALA A 108 4.00 -4.65 -19.28
N ASN A 109 4.08 -3.49 -19.95
CA ASN A 109 4.90 -3.34 -21.15
C ASN A 109 6.37 -3.14 -20.77
N LEU A 110 7.14 -4.23 -20.84
CA LEU A 110 8.56 -4.26 -20.50
C LEU A 110 9.41 -4.51 -21.75
N LYS A 111 10.57 -3.87 -21.86
CA LYS A 111 11.54 -4.06 -22.94
C LYS A 111 12.92 -4.31 -22.36
N ASN A 112 13.65 -5.27 -22.93
CA ASN A 112 15.05 -5.48 -22.55
C ASN A 112 15.91 -4.31 -23.08
N GLY A 113 16.92 -3.91 -22.31
CA GLY A 113 17.80 -2.79 -22.65
C GLY A 113 17.15 -1.41 -22.51
N ARG A 114 17.82 -0.41 -23.08
CA ARG A 114 17.48 1.01 -22.95
C ARG A 114 16.47 1.43 -24.01
N LYS A 115 15.30 1.89 -23.56
CA LYS A 115 14.24 2.54 -24.34
C LYS A 115 13.68 3.70 -23.51
N GLU A 116 13.61 4.89 -24.10
CA GLU A 116 13.22 6.15 -23.40
C GLU A 116 12.22 6.98 -24.21
N ASP A 117 11.73 6.44 -25.32
CA ASP A 117 10.71 6.99 -26.20
C ASP A 117 9.33 6.36 -25.91
N GLU A 118 8.26 6.95 -26.44
CA GLU A 118 6.88 6.41 -26.34
C GLU A 118 6.38 6.18 -24.89
N GLY A 119 6.87 7.01 -23.95
CA GLY A 119 6.53 6.90 -22.53
C GLY A 119 7.28 5.79 -21.79
N TYR A 120 8.29 5.17 -22.40
CA TYR A 120 9.19 4.25 -21.71
C TYR A 120 10.19 4.99 -20.83
N LYS A 121 10.58 4.33 -19.74
CA LYS A 121 11.60 4.76 -18.79
C LYS A 121 12.58 3.63 -18.58
N TYR A 122 13.87 3.94 -18.65
CA TYR A 122 14.93 2.96 -18.50
C TYR A 122 15.38 2.84 -17.04
N LEU A 123 15.43 1.59 -16.54
CA LEU A 123 15.97 1.26 -15.22
C LEU A 123 17.38 0.70 -15.38
N ALA A 124 18.38 1.59 -15.25
CA ALA A 124 19.78 1.26 -15.52
C ALA A 124 20.31 0.10 -14.64
N GLU A 125 19.89 0.03 -13.38
CA GLU A 125 20.34 -0.99 -12.42
C GLU A 125 19.93 -2.41 -12.84
N LYS A 126 18.72 -2.57 -13.38
CA LYS A 126 18.16 -3.86 -13.80
C LYS A 126 18.20 -4.08 -15.32
N LYS A 127 18.73 -3.10 -16.07
CA LYS A 127 18.96 -3.15 -17.53
C LYS A 127 17.72 -3.44 -18.38
N TYR A 128 16.55 -2.95 -17.95
CA TYR A 128 15.31 -3.03 -18.72
C TYR A 128 14.56 -1.70 -18.69
N SER A 129 13.61 -1.54 -19.61
CA SER A 129 12.72 -0.38 -19.69
C SER A 129 11.28 -0.79 -19.44
N TYR A 130 10.51 0.08 -18.79
CA TYR A 130 9.07 -0.11 -18.57
C TYR A 130 8.31 1.09 -19.12
N GLN A 131 7.08 0.86 -19.60
CA GLN A 131 6.22 1.95 -20.02
C GLN A 131 5.49 2.56 -18.80
N GLY A 132 5.53 3.89 -18.68
CA GLY A 132 4.73 4.61 -17.69
C GLY A 132 3.23 4.43 -17.97
N VAL A 133 2.45 4.26 -16.90
CA VAL A 133 1.01 3.99 -16.99
C VAL A 133 0.21 4.89 -16.03
N SER A 134 -1.12 4.86 -16.16
CA SER A 134 -2.03 5.53 -15.24
C SER A 134 -1.94 4.97 -13.82
N ALA A 135 -2.45 5.70 -12.82
CA ALA A 135 -2.53 5.20 -11.44
C ALA A 135 -3.33 3.90 -11.33
N GLU A 136 -4.43 3.81 -12.07
CA GLU A 136 -5.30 2.62 -12.10
C GLU A 136 -4.57 1.41 -12.69
N ASP A 137 -3.89 1.59 -13.81
CA ASP A 137 -3.19 0.49 -14.47
C ASP A 137 -1.94 0.06 -13.70
N ALA A 138 -1.23 1.02 -13.08
CA ALA A 138 -0.15 0.72 -12.14
C ALA A 138 -0.66 -0.18 -11.01
N MET A 139 -1.79 0.16 -10.39
CA MET A 139 -2.34 -0.63 -9.29
C MET A 139 -2.91 -1.98 -9.72
N LYS A 140 -3.48 -2.10 -10.93
CA LYS A 140 -3.84 -3.41 -11.50
C LYS A 140 -2.62 -4.31 -11.67
N ILE A 141 -1.49 -3.78 -12.15
CA ILE A 141 -0.24 -4.52 -12.26
C ILE A 141 0.24 -4.95 -10.88
N VAL A 142 0.28 -4.03 -9.90
CA VAL A 142 0.68 -4.35 -8.51
C VAL A 142 -0.21 -5.44 -7.92
N GLN A 143 -1.53 -5.35 -8.10
CA GLN A 143 -2.46 -6.36 -7.58
C GLN A 143 -2.24 -7.74 -8.19
N ARG A 144 -1.95 -7.83 -9.50
CA ARG A 144 -1.60 -9.10 -10.15
C ARG A 144 -0.35 -9.71 -9.53
N LEU A 145 0.68 -8.89 -9.30
CA LEU A 145 1.92 -9.34 -8.65
C LEU A 145 1.67 -9.78 -7.21
N CYS A 146 0.84 -9.05 -6.45
CA CYS A 146 0.47 -9.43 -5.09
C CYS A 146 -0.23 -10.79 -5.05
N LYS A 147 -1.17 -11.03 -5.97
CA LYS A 147 -1.85 -12.32 -6.10
C LYS A 147 -0.90 -13.44 -6.51
N TYR A 148 0.04 -13.17 -7.41
CA TYR A 148 0.97 -14.16 -7.92
C TYR A 148 2.01 -14.61 -6.87
N PHE A 149 2.55 -13.66 -6.10
CA PHE A 149 3.62 -13.92 -5.11
C PHE A 149 3.13 -14.05 -3.67
N ASP A 150 1.81 -14.00 -3.45
CA ASP A 150 1.20 -13.94 -2.13
C ASP A 150 1.70 -12.76 -1.26
N TRP A 151 1.88 -11.59 -1.88
CA TRP A 151 2.40 -10.42 -1.17
C TRP A 151 1.32 -9.61 -0.47
N ARG A 152 1.71 -9.00 0.65
CA ARG A 152 0.95 -7.97 1.34
C ARG A 152 1.32 -6.61 0.76
N CYS A 153 0.31 -5.82 0.42
CA CYS A 153 0.47 -4.48 -0.13
C CYS A 153 -0.42 -3.53 0.63
N ASP A 154 0.20 -2.53 1.25
CA ASP A 154 -0.46 -1.48 2.01
C ASP A 154 -0.17 -0.15 1.31
N LEU A 155 -1.17 0.68 1.07
CA LEU A 155 -0.95 1.97 0.41
C LEU A 155 -1.89 3.07 0.89
N GLU A 156 -1.36 4.28 1.00
CA GLU A 156 -2.11 5.48 1.33
C GLU A 156 -2.13 6.43 0.13
N PHE A 157 -3.30 6.99 -0.15
CA PHE A 157 -3.48 7.95 -1.23
C PHE A 157 -4.59 8.95 -0.91
N GLU A 158 -4.63 10.03 -1.68
CA GLU A 158 -5.62 11.09 -1.57
C GLU A 158 -6.16 11.42 -2.94
N TRP A 159 -7.49 11.49 -3.08
CA TRP A 159 -8.09 12.09 -4.27
C TRP A 159 -7.93 13.60 -4.17
N ARG A 160 -7.41 14.21 -5.24
CA ARG A 160 -7.28 15.67 -5.30
C ARG A 160 -8.65 16.32 -5.15
N ASP A 161 -8.66 17.53 -4.59
CA ASP A 161 -9.86 18.35 -4.49
C ASP A 161 -10.25 18.89 -5.89
N LYS A 162 -10.97 18.06 -6.64
CA LYS A 162 -11.48 18.33 -7.98
C LYS A 162 -12.84 17.67 -8.15
N GLU A 163 -13.75 18.30 -8.87
CA GLU A 163 -15.12 17.82 -9.07
C GLU A 163 -15.21 16.46 -9.78
N ASP A 164 -14.20 16.12 -10.59
CA ASP A 164 -14.10 14.87 -11.36
C ASP A 164 -13.35 13.75 -10.61
N ALA A 165 -12.90 13.98 -9.39
CA ALA A 165 -12.29 12.94 -8.56
C ALA A 165 -13.36 12.04 -7.93
N PHE A 166 -13.04 10.78 -7.67
CA PHE A 166 -14.02 9.82 -7.13
C PHE A 166 -14.48 10.20 -5.71
N PHE A 167 -13.56 10.58 -4.82
CA PHE A 167 -13.88 11.16 -3.51
C PHE A 167 -13.04 12.41 -3.23
N PRO A 168 -13.42 13.59 -3.77
CA PRO A 168 -12.59 14.79 -3.76
C PRO A 168 -12.10 15.18 -2.35
N GLY A 169 -10.81 15.43 -2.21
CA GLY A 169 -10.15 15.85 -0.96
C GLY A 169 -10.11 14.77 0.13
N LYS A 170 -10.55 13.54 -0.15
CA LYS A 170 -10.53 12.45 0.83
C LYS A 170 -9.26 11.62 0.72
N ARG A 171 -8.80 11.16 1.87
CA ARG A 171 -7.72 10.16 1.98
C ARG A 171 -8.29 8.76 2.09
N ALA A 172 -7.52 7.81 1.58
CA ALA A 172 -7.84 6.41 1.68
C ALA A 172 -6.58 5.56 1.89
N HIS A 173 -6.81 4.41 2.50
CA HIS A 173 -5.85 3.34 2.69
C HIS A 173 -6.40 2.09 2.00
N ILE A 174 -5.57 1.42 1.20
CA ILE A 174 -5.87 0.09 0.66
C ILE A 174 -4.96 -0.94 1.33
N HIS A 175 -5.56 -2.03 1.78
CA HIS A 175 -4.87 -3.25 2.18
C HIS A 175 -5.18 -4.36 1.17
N LEU A 176 -4.22 -4.71 0.32
CA LEU A 176 -4.31 -5.84 -0.59
C LEU A 176 -3.55 -7.02 -0.01
N TYR A 177 -4.21 -8.18 -0.03
CA TYR A 177 -3.61 -9.46 0.30
C TYR A 177 -3.53 -10.32 -0.95
N GLY A 178 -2.37 -10.95 -1.16
CA GLY A 178 -2.31 -12.18 -1.94
C GLY A 178 -3.20 -13.24 -1.27
N SER A 179 -3.91 -14.02 -2.07
CA SER A 179 -4.91 -15.04 -1.71
C SER A 179 -6.30 -14.57 -1.21
N PHE A 180 -7.28 -14.68 -2.12
CA PHE A 180 -8.53 -15.37 -1.79
C PHE A 180 -8.30 -16.85 -2.08
N VAL A 181 -8.46 -17.69 -1.06
CA VAL A 181 -8.60 -19.14 -1.21
C VAL A 181 -9.77 -19.37 -2.18
N ASN A 182 -9.54 -20.07 -3.28
CA ASN A 182 -10.61 -20.64 -4.09
C ASN A 182 -11.45 -21.54 -3.18
N GLY A 183 -12.62 -21.04 -2.75
CA GLY A 183 -13.69 -21.86 -2.21
C GLY A 183 -14.28 -22.73 -3.33
N GLY A 184 -13.51 -23.72 -3.78
CA GLY A 184 -14.04 -24.87 -4.48
C GLY A 184 -14.85 -25.68 -3.48
N ILE A 185 -16.17 -25.50 -3.49
CA ILE A 185 -17.10 -26.42 -2.85
C ILE A 185 -16.96 -27.74 -3.61
N SER A 186 -16.41 -28.74 -2.92
CA SER A 186 -16.51 -30.15 -3.30
C SER A 186 -17.91 -30.67 -2.97
#